data_AF-A0A962GUI5-F1
#
_entry.id   AF-A0A962GUI5-F1
#
_cell.length_a   1.000
_cell.length_b   1.000
_cell.length_c   1.000
_cell.angle_alpha   90.00
_cell.angle_beta   90.00
_cell.angle_gamma   90.00
#
_symmetry.space_group_name_H-M   'P 1'
#
loop_
_entity.id
_entity.type
_entity.pdbx_description
1 polymer ?
#
loop_
_entity_poly.entity_id
_entity_poly.type
_entity_poly.pdbx_seq_one_letter_code
_entity_poly.pdbx_strand_id
1 'polypeptide(L)'
;VSVREPRIVGTSSTGPGCTDPNNVTDITDCQNTQIMYIGFGLQANVTNIDVTEDVDIYMGVTHNGGLSYSPIQHITAGNVIGGMPDAVPDFETQLKVRPDGQQAFVVWTSAPVATDDVAFRELELIDIIFKNGFE
;
A
#
# COMPACT_ATOMS: atom_id res chain seq x y z
N VAL A 1 0.48 -18.09 -10.21
CA VAL A 1 0.40 -16.70 -9.71
C VAL A 1 1.76 -16.05 -9.90
N SER A 2 1.83 -14.83 -10.42
CA SER A 2 3.07 -14.04 -10.54
C SER A 2 2.90 -12.68 -9.87
N VAL A 3 4.00 -12.13 -9.37
CA VAL A 3 4.06 -10.76 -8.82
C VAL A 3 4.10 -9.76 -9.97
N ARG A 4 3.35 -8.66 -9.84
CA ARG A 4 3.40 -7.50 -10.73
C ARG A 4 3.76 -6.24 -9.97
N GLU A 5 4.49 -5.36 -10.66
CA GLU A 5 4.78 -4.00 -10.22
C GLU A 5 5.26 -3.87 -8.77
N PRO A 6 6.33 -4.57 -8.37
CA PRO A 6 6.89 -4.38 -7.03
C PRO A 6 7.41 -2.94 -6.90
N ARG A 7 6.98 -2.26 -5.84
CA ARG A 7 7.41 -0.91 -5.48
C ARG A 7 7.95 -0.91 -4.07
N ILE A 8 9.03 -0.16 -3.86
CA ILE A 8 9.54 0.20 -2.54
C ILE A 8 9.41 1.71 -2.43
N VAL A 9 8.66 2.18 -1.45
CA VAL A 9 8.37 3.60 -1.26
C VAL A 9 8.84 4.02 0.14
N GLY A 10 9.82 4.91 0.16
CA GLY A 10 10.28 5.55 1.39
C GLY A 10 9.36 6.69 1.81
N THR A 11 9.58 7.17 3.04
CA THR A 11 8.94 8.36 3.56
C THR A 11 9.30 9.61 2.75
N SER A 12 8.34 10.52 2.62
CA SER A 12 8.59 11.82 2.00
C SER A 12 9.63 12.63 2.76
N SER A 13 10.26 13.60 2.10
CA SER A 13 11.24 14.49 2.73
C SER A 13 10.61 15.29 3.88
N THR A 14 11.46 15.71 4.81
CA THR A 14 11.08 16.55 5.95
C THR A 14 10.25 17.77 5.53
N GLY A 15 9.11 17.96 6.19
CA GLY A 15 8.19 19.07 5.98
C GLY A 15 8.52 20.31 6.84
N PRO A 16 7.74 21.40 6.69
CA PRO A 16 7.94 22.66 7.40
C PRO A 16 7.95 22.54 8.93
N GLY A 17 7.18 21.59 9.48
CA GLY A 17 7.07 21.36 10.92
C GLY A 17 8.34 20.81 11.57
N CYS A 18 9.31 20.34 10.78
CA CYS A 18 10.52 19.67 11.25
C CYS A 18 11.82 20.16 10.58
N THR A 19 11.85 21.41 10.08
CA THR A 19 13.07 21.98 9.48
C THR A 19 14.18 22.25 10.49
N ASP A 20 13.85 22.50 11.76
CA ASP A 20 14.80 22.60 12.88
C ASP A 20 14.65 21.37 13.79
N PRO A 21 15.60 20.41 13.77
CA PRO A 21 15.54 19.21 14.59
C PRO A 21 15.52 19.48 16.11
N ASN A 22 15.94 20.65 16.56
CA ASN A 22 15.94 21.01 17.98
C ASN A 22 14.64 21.70 18.42
N ASN A 23 13.77 22.08 17.48
CA ASN A 23 12.52 22.78 17.75
C ASN A 23 11.42 22.31 16.78
N VAL A 24 11.02 21.04 16.95
CA VAL A 24 9.96 20.40 16.16
C VAL A 24 8.62 21.03 16.53
N THR A 25 7.90 21.54 15.52
CA THR A 25 6.55 22.09 15.67
C THR A 25 5.46 21.11 15.21
N ASP A 26 5.80 20.18 14.32
CA ASP A 26 4.97 19.03 13.95
C ASP A 26 5.87 17.81 13.71
N ILE A 27 5.61 16.74 14.47
CA ILE A 27 6.37 15.48 14.38
C ILE A 27 6.04 14.70 13.11
N THR A 28 4.84 14.88 12.54
CA THR A 28 4.39 14.16 11.34
C THR A 28 5.16 14.59 10.08
N ASP A 29 5.78 15.78 10.14
CA ASP A 29 6.65 16.34 9.12
C ASP A 29 8.11 15.87 9.25
N CYS A 30 8.48 15.16 10.31
CA CYS A 30 9.85 14.66 10.48
C CYS A 30 10.06 13.38 9.67
N GLN A 31 10.99 13.40 8.71
CA GLN A 31 11.27 12.21 7.90
C GLN A 31 11.84 11.07 8.76
N ASN A 32 11.20 9.90 8.69
CA ASN A 32 11.72 8.66 9.25
C ASN A 32 12.20 7.73 8.13
N THR A 33 13.51 7.69 7.91
CA THR A 33 14.11 6.84 6.85
C THR A 33 14.17 5.36 7.21
N GLN A 34 13.81 4.98 8.44
CA GLN A 34 13.72 3.57 8.83
C GLN A 34 12.43 2.92 8.34
N ILE A 35 11.43 3.73 7.99
CA ILE A 35 10.15 3.26 7.50
C ILE A 35 10.14 3.25 5.97
N MET A 36 9.85 2.09 5.39
CA MET A 36 9.61 1.94 3.96
C MET A 36 8.46 0.97 3.75
N TYR A 37 7.64 1.25 2.75
CA TYR A 37 6.55 0.40 2.34
C TYR A 37 6.92 -0.38 1.10
N ILE A 38 6.50 -1.64 1.05
CA ILE A 38 6.55 -2.47 -0.15
C ILE A 38 5.12 -2.66 -0.62
N GLY A 39 4.87 -2.43 -1.90
CA GLY A 39 3.58 -2.71 -2.54
C GLY A 39 3.77 -3.55 -3.80
N PHE A 40 2.84 -4.46 -4.09
CA PHE A 40 2.84 -5.23 -5.33
C PHE A 40 1.45 -5.76 -5.66
N GLY A 41 1.17 -5.95 -6.94
CA GLY A 41 -0.02 -6.67 -7.41
C GLY A 41 0.26 -8.16 -7.58
N LEU A 42 -0.79 -8.98 -7.60
CA LEU A 42 -0.73 -10.38 -8.02
C LEU A 42 -1.54 -10.62 -9.29
N GLN A 43 -1.02 -11.52 -10.12
CA GLN A 43 -1.68 -11.98 -11.32
C GLN A 43 -1.83 -13.51 -11.30
N ALA A 44 -3.05 -14.00 -11.53
CA ALA A 44 -3.38 -15.41 -11.64
C ALA A 44 -3.37 -15.90 -13.10
N ASN A 45 -3.40 -17.23 -13.30
CA ASN A 45 -3.51 -17.90 -14.62
C ASN A 45 -2.41 -17.60 -15.66
N VAL A 46 -1.27 -17.05 -15.22
CA VAL A 46 -0.11 -16.62 -16.04
C VAL A 46 0.50 -17.74 -16.92
N THR A 47 0.31 -19.01 -16.55
CA THR A 47 0.86 -20.17 -17.26
C THR A 47 -0.20 -21.12 -17.84
N ASN A 48 -1.48 -20.74 -17.77
CA ASN A 48 -2.60 -21.57 -18.23
C ASN A 48 -3.13 -21.10 -19.60
N ILE A 49 -4.02 -21.88 -20.20
CA ILE A 49 -4.75 -21.54 -21.43
C ILE A 49 -5.87 -20.51 -21.13
N ASP A 50 -6.18 -20.30 -19.85
CA ASP A 50 -7.20 -19.38 -19.37
C ASP A 50 -6.75 -17.92 -19.43
N VAL A 51 -7.72 -17.00 -19.42
CA VAL A 51 -7.46 -15.57 -19.42
C VAL A 51 -6.76 -15.18 -18.12
N THR A 52 -5.75 -14.33 -18.26
CA THR A 52 -4.98 -13.80 -17.15
C THR A 52 -5.82 -12.84 -16.32
N GLU A 53 -5.84 -13.01 -15.00
CA GLU A 53 -6.65 -12.21 -14.07
C GLU A 53 -5.72 -11.45 -13.11
N ASP A 54 -5.84 -10.12 -13.08
CA ASP A 54 -5.21 -9.30 -12.03
C ASP A 54 -6.13 -9.32 -10.81
N VAL A 55 -5.54 -9.48 -9.62
CA VAL A 55 -6.29 -9.92 -8.43
C VAL A 55 -6.42 -8.79 -7.41
N ASP A 56 -5.39 -8.54 -6.62
CA ASP A 56 -5.41 -7.59 -5.51
C ASP A 56 -4.05 -6.88 -5.39
N ILE A 57 -4.06 -5.72 -4.73
CA ILE A 57 -2.83 -5.04 -4.29
C ILE A 57 -2.50 -5.48 -2.87
N TYR A 58 -1.23 -5.83 -2.68
CA TYR A 58 -0.67 -6.22 -1.40
C TYR A 58 0.38 -5.23 -0.94
N MET A 59 0.47 -5.03 0.38
CA MET A 59 1.44 -4.15 1.00
C MET A 59 2.05 -4.75 2.27
N GLY A 60 3.29 -4.37 2.54
CA GLY A 60 3.96 -4.57 3.81
C GLY A 60 4.83 -3.38 4.15
N VAL A 61 5.36 -3.34 5.37
CA VAL A 61 6.15 -2.22 5.87
C VAL A 61 7.36 -2.70 6.66
N THR A 62 8.49 -2.02 6.51
CA THR A 62 9.67 -2.19 7.38
C THR A 62 9.78 -1.00 8.31
N HIS A 63 10.27 -1.23 9.53
CA HIS A 63 10.49 -0.22 10.57
C HIS A 63 11.97 -0.06 10.91
N ASN A 64 12.84 -0.76 10.19
CA ASN A 64 14.26 -0.89 10.51
C ASN A 64 15.12 -0.89 9.24
N GLY A 65 14.77 -0.05 8.28
CA GLY A 65 15.59 0.16 7.09
C GLY A 65 15.69 -1.09 6.19
N GLY A 66 14.67 -1.96 6.23
CA GLY A 66 14.60 -3.16 5.39
C GLY A 66 15.19 -4.42 6.00
N LEU A 67 15.60 -4.41 7.27
CA LEU A 67 16.12 -5.61 7.96
C LEU A 67 15.01 -6.64 8.22
N SER A 68 13.79 -6.20 8.49
CA SER A 68 12.59 -7.05 8.59
C SER A 68 11.34 -6.33 8.10
N TYR A 69 10.33 -7.10 7.72
CA TYR A 69 9.06 -6.61 7.20
C TYR A 69 7.91 -7.12 8.06
N SER A 70 6.83 -6.35 8.12
CA SER A 70 5.54 -6.78 8.62
C SER A 70 5.00 -7.96 7.79
N PRO A 71 3.99 -8.67 8.29
CA PRO A 71 3.15 -9.49 7.43
C PRO A 71 2.64 -8.68 6.24
N ILE A 72 2.51 -9.33 5.08
CA ILE A 72 1.93 -8.73 3.88
C ILE A 72 0.41 -8.75 4.01
N GLN A 73 -0.23 -7.60 3.78
CA GLN A 73 -1.67 -7.41 3.84
C GLN A 73 -2.23 -7.04 2.46
N HIS A 74 -3.48 -7.41 2.21
CA HIS A 74 -4.22 -6.98 1.02
C HIS A 74 -4.88 -5.62 1.31
N ILE A 75 -4.85 -4.69 0.35
CA ILE A 75 -5.26 -3.30 0.58
C ILE A 75 -6.31 -2.77 -0.40
N THR A 76 -6.82 -3.57 -1.33
CA THR A 76 -7.92 -3.16 -2.21
C THR A 76 -9.29 -3.59 -1.69
N ALA A 77 -10.34 -2.89 -2.11
CA ALA A 77 -11.72 -3.19 -1.69
C ALA A 77 -12.29 -4.18 -2.70
N GLY A 78 -12.61 -5.38 -2.21
CA GLY A 78 -12.93 -6.54 -3.04
C GLY A 78 -12.65 -7.85 -2.31
N ASN A 79 -11.83 -7.80 -1.25
CA ASN A 79 -11.67 -8.91 -0.29
C ASN A 79 -11.66 -8.46 1.19
N VAL A 80 -11.44 -7.17 1.51
CA VAL A 80 -11.33 -6.67 2.90
C VAL A 80 -12.68 -6.26 3.54
N ILE A 81 -13.63 -5.72 2.76
CA ILE A 81 -14.78 -4.96 3.33
C ILE A 81 -16.04 -5.83 3.50
N GLY A 82 -16.12 -6.97 2.82
CA GLY A 82 -17.27 -7.87 2.92
C GLY A 82 -16.95 -9.37 2.90
N GLY A 83 -15.67 -9.77 2.82
CA GLY A 83 -15.28 -11.17 2.67
C GLY A 83 -15.85 -11.85 1.42
N MET A 84 -16.26 -11.06 0.43
CA MET A 84 -16.87 -11.50 -0.81
C MET A 84 -15.84 -11.28 -1.91
N PRO A 85 -15.44 -12.30 -2.68
CA PRO A 85 -14.55 -12.11 -3.82
C PRO A 85 -15.18 -11.09 -4.76
N ASP A 86 -14.50 -10.00 -5.05
CA ASP A 86 -14.85 -9.20 -6.22
C ASP A 86 -14.19 -9.80 -7.47
N ALA A 87 -14.89 -9.65 -8.59
CA ALA A 87 -14.43 -10.08 -9.91
C ALA A 87 -13.83 -8.91 -10.70
N VAL A 88 -13.40 -7.86 -10.01
CA VAL A 88 -12.93 -6.59 -10.56
C VAL A 88 -11.42 -6.51 -10.36
N PRO A 89 -10.63 -6.74 -11.41
CA PRO A 89 -9.19 -6.62 -11.33
C PRO A 89 -8.74 -5.24 -10.84
N ASP A 90 -7.83 -5.22 -9.87
CA ASP A 90 -7.09 -4.02 -9.45
C ASP A 90 -5.73 -3.94 -10.16
N PHE A 91 -5.45 -2.77 -10.73
CA PHE A 91 -4.26 -2.52 -11.55
C PHE A 91 -3.31 -1.52 -10.90
N GLU A 92 -2.49 -0.84 -11.72
CA GLU A 92 -1.35 -0.02 -11.34
C GLU A 92 -1.62 0.88 -10.12
N THR A 93 -0.64 0.86 -9.21
CA THR A 93 -0.72 1.49 -7.89
C THR A 93 0.25 2.65 -7.81
N GLN A 94 -0.18 3.77 -7.24
CA GLN A 94 0.72 4.84 -6.81
C GLN A 94 0.59 5.02 -5.31
N LEU A 95 1.74 5.04 -4.64
CA LEU A 95 1.85 5.13 -3.19
C LEU A 95 2.67 6.35 -2.81
N LYS A 96 2.16 7.12 -1.85
CA LYS A 96 2.84 8.23 -1.19
C LYS A 96 2.81 8.00 0.31
N VAL A 97 3.91 8.27 0.99
CA VAL A 97 4.06 8.03 2.42
C VAL A 97 4.38 9.35 3.12
N ARG A 98 3.68 9.62 4.22
CA ARG A 98 3.93 10.80 5.08
C ARG A 98 5.36 10.78 5.62
N PRO A 99 6.01 11.94 5.91
CA PRO A 99 7.40 11.95 6.37
C PRO A 99 7.67 11.06 7.59
N ASP A 100 6.78 11.06 8.58
CA ASP A 100 6.91 10.20 9.76
C ASP A 100 6.76 8.70 9.49
N GLY A 101 6.27 8.32 8.31
CA GLY A 101 6.02 6.93 7.91
C GLY A 101 4.75 6.31 8.49
N GLN A 102 3.98 7.05 9.28
CA GLN A 102 2.83 6.53 10.00
C GLN A 102 1.57 6.45 9.12
N GLN A 103 1.57 7.12 7.97
CA GLN A 103 0.42 7.18 7.07
C GLN A 103 0.86 7.02 5.61
N ALA A 104 0.07 6.26 4.86
CA ALA A 104 0.25 5.98 3.44
C ALA A 104 -1.02 6.32 2.66
N PHE A 105 -0.83 6.86 1.45
CA PHE A 105 -1.88 7.22 0.52
C PHE A 105 -1.69 6.41 -0.74
N VAL A 106 -2.67 5.59 -1.07
CA VAL A 106 -2.64 4.68 -2.21
C VAL A 106 -3.74 5.05 -3.17
N VAL A 107 -3.41 5.17 -4.44
CA VAL A 107 -4.38 5.21 -5.54
C VAL A 107 -4.14 4.05 -6.47
N TRP A 108 -5.21 3.50 -7.02
CA TRP A 108 -5.14 2.47 -8.05
C TRP A 108 -6.29 2.59 -9.04
N THR A 109 -6.11 1.98 -10.19
CA THR A 109 -7.17 1.83 -11.19
C THR A 109 -7.81 0.46 -11.02
N SER A 110 -9.13 0.38 -11.16
CA SER A 110 -9.86 -0.88 -11.16
C SER A 110 -10.53 -1.10 -12.51
N ALA A 111 -10.80 -2.36 -12.88
CA ALA A 111 -11.49 -2.64 -14.13
C ALA A 111 -12.89 -2.01 -14.12
N PRO A 112 -13.25 -1.22 -15.15
CA PRO A 112 -14.53 -0.53 -15.16
C PRO A 112 -15.67 -1.54 -15.32
N VAL A 113 -16.64 -1.53 -14.40
CA VAL A 113 -17.98 -2.09 -14.68
C VAL A 113 -18.80 -1.15 -15.58
N ALA A 114 -18.42 0.15 -15.65
CA ALA A 114 -19.05 1.15 -16.53
C ALA A 114 -18.23 2.45 -16.78
N THR A 115 -17.28 2.83 -15.91
CA THR A 115 -16.46 4.05 -16.03
C THR A 115 -15.03 3.80 -15.58
N ASP A 116 -14.04 4.46 -16.21
CA ASP A 116 -12.65 4.45 -15.76
C ASP A 116 -12.56 5.05 -14.35
N ASP A 117 -12.60 4.20 -13.33
CA ASP A 117 -12.63 4.60 -11.94
C ASP A 117 -11.20 4.55 -11.34
N VAL A 118 -10.90 5.57 -10.53
CA VAL A 118 -9.69 5.61 -9.70
C VAL A 118 -10.13 5.44 -8.25
N ALA A 119 -9.62 4.39 -7.62
CA ALA A 119 -9.82 4.17 -6.20
C ALA A 119 -8.70 4.85 -5.39
N PHE A 120 -9.06 5.29 -4.18
CA PHE A 120 -8.14 5.93 -3.24
C PHE A 120 -8.32 5.30 -1.86
N ARG A 121 -7.22 5.08 -1.16
CA ARG A 121 -7.21 4.67 0.24
C ARG A 121 -6.13 5.39 1.02
N GLU A 122 -6.53 5.87 2.18
CA GLU A 122 -5.65 6.28 3.26
C GLU A 122 -5.45 5.09 4.19
N LEU A 123 -4.19 4.80 4.52
CA LEU A 123 -3.77 3.72 5.39
C LEU A 123 -2.98 4.30 6.55
N GLU A 124 -3.40 4.04 7.77
CA GLU A 124 -2.54 4.23 8.92
C GLU A 124 -1.62 3.01 9.07
N LEU A 125 -0.42 3.21 9.61
CA LEU A 125 0.55 2.14 9.79
C LEU A 125 -0.02 0.97 10.60
N ILE A 126 -0.88 1.28 11.56
CA ILE A 126 -1.59 0.29 12.36
C ILE A 126 -2.50 -0.62 11.49
N ASP A 127 -3.08 -0.09 10.42
CA ASP A 127 -3.94 -0.85 9.51
C ASP A 127 -3.16 -1.88 8.69
N ILE A 128 -1.86 -1.66 8.48
CA ILE A 128 -0.99 -2.57 7.72
C ILE A 128 -0.35 -3.62 8.65
N ILE A 129 -0.18 -3.29 9.93
CA ILE A 129 0.44 -4.20 10.90
C ILE A 129 -0.58 -5.16 11.53
N PHE A 130 -1.81 -4.70 11.80
CA PHE A 130 -2.77 -5.45 12.62
C PHE A 130 -3.96 -6.04 11.85
N LYS A 131 -4.15 -5.71 10.56
CA LYS A 131 -5.32 -6.18 9.82
C LYS A 131 -5.17 -7.59 9.24
N ASN A 132 -4.87 -8.55 10.10
CA ASN A 132 -5.42 -9.89 9.85
C ASN A 132 -6.93 -9.72 10.11
N GLY A 133 -7.81 -10.07 9.17
CA GLY A 133 -9.27 -9.91 9.29
C GLY A 133 -9.96 -10.71 10.41
N PHE A 134 -9.35 -10.80 11.59
CA PHE A 134 -9.82 -11.40 12.83
C PHE A 134 -9.32 -10.56 14.01
N GLU A 135 -9.96 -9.43 14.24
CA GLU A 135 -10.48 -9.06 15.57
C GLU A 135 -11.96 -8.73 15.43
#